data_AF-A0A366HTG3-F1
#
_entry.id   AF-A0A366HTG3-F1
#
_cell.length_a   1.000
_cell.length_b   1.000
_cell.length_c   1.000
_cell.angle_alpha   90.00
_cell.angle_beta   90.00
_cell.angle_gamma   90.00
#
_symmetry.space_group_name_H-M   'P 1'
#
loop_
_entity.id
_entity.type
_entity.pdbx_description
1 polymer ?
#
loop_
_entity_poly.entity_id
_entity_poly.type
_entity_poly.pdbx_seq_one_letter_code
_entity_poly.pdbx_strand_id
1 'polypeptide(L)'
;MSSKTMSDSNDLLEKKSRGHRPRWHYFAALAVILLCWSLAAWRYYRIAAVQDALSRDYEISFGEPRPFGMPEALDSAVQRYLVGKRETWKRYNPEIVYGERVRGIFRGSIREMGIYYHEGFRNDLGAALLRFPELKKLEIFENSSHKGDYKLLCESLRRLRNLEELELGGPQINDDAIASLAGHSKLKKLNISYSEFLTPDVLRTLKSLPNLDTLEIGDMYGPGEKEWRSPEVLARFREQLPGVTLKLPQP
;
A
#
# COMPACT_ATOMS: atom_id res chain seq x y z
N MET A 1 -24.28 -59.60 -75.11
CA MET A 1 -25.07 -58.36 -75.28
C MET A 1 -24.95 -57.56 -73.99
N SER A 2 -24.52 -56.30 -74.09
CA SER A 2 -24.61 -55.19 -73.12
C SER A 2 -24.16 -55.43 -71.67
N SER A 3 -23.03 -54.84 -71.26
CA SER A 3 -22.93 -53.45 -70.76
C SER A 3 -23.28 -53.32 -69.28
N LYS A 4 -22.25 -53.16 -68.43
CA LYS A 4 -22.17 -52.01 -67.52
C LYS A 4 -20.77 -51.88 -66.91
N THR A 5 -20.06 -50.91 -67.47
CA THR A 5 -18.93 -50.17 -66.92
C THR A 5 -19.31 -49.38 -65.66
N MET A 6 -18.29 -49.06 -64.86
CA MET A 6 -18.23 -47.89 -63.96
C MET A 6 -19.22 -47.89 -62.79
N SER A 7 -18.89 -48.62 -61.72
CA SER A 7 -19.42 -48.29 -60.38
C SER A 7 -18.38 -48.38 -59.26
N ASP A 8 -17.14 -48.79 -59.53
CA ASP A 8 -16.14 -49.04 -58.47
C ASP A 8 -15.09 -47.93 -58.33
N SER A 9 -15.26 -46.80 -59.03
CA SER A 9 -14.29 -45.68 -58.99
C SER A 9 -14.75 -44.47 -58.17
N ASN A 10 -15.97 -44.51 -57.61
CA ASN A 10 -16.48 -43.49 -56.68
C ASN A 10 -16.09 -43.76 -55.22
N ASP A 11 -15.32 -44.80 -54.95
CA ASP A 11 -14.76 -45.11 -53.62
C ASP A 11 -13.43 -44.38 -53.37
N LEU A 12 -13.14 -43.35 -54.17
CA LEU A 12 -12.19 -42.32 -53.86
C LEU A 12 -12.90 -41.22 -53.05
N LEU A 13 -12.41 -41.01 -51.82
CA LEU A 13 -12.39 -39.71 -51.13
C LEU A 13 -13.58 -39.30 -50.24
N GLU A 14 -14.16 -40.20 -49.45
CA GLU A 14 -14.95 -39.79 -48.28
C GLU A 14 -14.50 -40.43 -46.95
N LYS A 15 -13.17 -40.58 -46.76
CA LYS A 15 -12.63 -40.58 -45.40
C LYS A 15 -12.67 -39.14 -44.89
N LYS A 16 -13.86 -38.70 -44.46
CA LYS A 16 -14.12 -37.45 -43.73
C LYS A 16 -12.98 -37.25 -42.74
N SER A 17 -12.05 -36.35 -43.04
CA SER A 17 -11.10 -35.90 -42.05
C SER A 17 -11.95 -35.27 -40.96
N ARG A 18 -12.09 -35.98 -39.83
CA ARG A 18 -12.63 -35.40 -38.61
C ARG A 18 -11.60 -34.35 -38.20
N GLY A 19 -11.70 -33.16 -38.79
CA GLY A 19 -10.89 -32.02 -38.45
C GLY A 19 -11.03 -31.79 -36.96
N HIS A 20 -10.00 -32.21 -36.22
CA HIS A 20 -9.90 -31.98 -34.79
C HIS A 20 -9.73 -30.47 -34.65
N ARG A 21 -10.84 -29.72 -34.55
CA ARG A 21 -10.80 -28.28 -34.32
C ARG A 21 -10.00 -28.10 -33.04
N PRO A 22 -8.83 -27.42 -33.08
CA PRO A 22 -7.99 -27.33 -31.91
C PRO A 22 -8.79 -26.65 -30.80
N ARG A 23 -8.84 -27.29 -29.63
CA ARG A 23 -9.49 -26.81 -28.40
C ARG A 23 -8.76 -25.58 -27.81
N TRP A 24 -8.11 -24.79 -28.64
CA TRP A 24 -7.26 -23.66 -28.30
C TRP A 24 -7.99 -22.61 -27.48
N HIS A 25 -9.29 -22.43 -27.70
CA HIS A 25 -10.14 -21.55 -26.90
C HIS A 25 -10.32 -22.04 -25.44
N TYR A 26 -10.36 -23.35 -25.18
CA TYR A 26 -10.38 -23.88 -23.82
C TYR A 26 -9.02 -23.71 -23.12
N PHE A 27 -7.92 -23.93 -23.84
CA PHE A 27 -6.57 -23.69 -23.30
C PHE A 27 -6.34 -22.20 -23.02
N ALA A 28 -6.80 -21.31 -23.92
CA ALA A 28 -6.74 -19.87 -23.72
C ALA A 28 -7.62 -19.43 -22.53
N ALA A 29 -8.86 -19.94 -22.42
CA ALA A 29 -9.73 -19.64 -21.28
C ALA A 29 -9.12 -20.12 -19.95
N LEU A 30 -8.57 -21.32 -19.90
CA LEU A 30 -7.88 -21.85 -18.71
C LEU A 30 -6.65 -21.01 -18.35
N ALA A 31 -5.84 -20.61 -19.34
CA ALA A 31 -4.69 -19.75 -19.12
C ALA A 31 -5.08 -18.38 -18.55
N VAL A 32 -6.17 -17.77 -19.05
CA VAL A 32 -6.72 -16.52 -18.51
C VAL A 32 -7.20 -16.71 -17.07
N ILE A 33 -7.90 -17.81 -16.77
CA ILE A 33 -8.35 -18.12 -15.41
C ILE A 33 -7.15 -18.25 -14.46
N LEU A 34 -6.13 -19.02 -14.85
CA LEU A 34 -4.92 -19.21 -14.04
C LEU A 34 -4.13 -17.91 -13.86
N LEU A 35 -4.07 -17.05 -14.88
CA LEU A 35 -3.43 -15.73 -14.81
C LEU A 35 -4.19 -14.78 -13.87
N CYS A 36 -5.53 -14.76 -13.96
CA CYS A 36 -6.36 -13.98 -13.05
C CYS A 36 -6.20 -14.48 -11.60
N TRP A 37 -6.12 -15.80 -11.40
CA TRP A 37 -5.86 -16.41 -10.09
C TRP A 37 -4.48 -16.08 -9.55
N SER A 38 -3.43 -16.07 -10.38
CA SER A 38 -2.09 -15.74 -9.92
C SER A 38 -1.95 -14.26 -9.56
N LEU A 39 -2.56 -13.35 -10.32
CA LEU A 39 -2.63 -11.92 -9.98
C LEU A 39 -3.42 -11.66 -8.69
N ALA A 40 -4.54 -12.37 -8.51
CA ALA A 40 -5.34 -12.32 -7.29
C ALA A 40 -4.53 -12.80 -6.07
N ALA A 41 -3.91 -13.98 -6.17
CA ALA A 41 -3.07 -14.54 -5.11
C ALA A 41 -1.90 -13.61 -4.78
N TRP A 42 -1.24 -13.05 -5.80
CA TRP A 42 -0.10 -12.16 -5.58
C TRP A 42 -0.48 -10.88 -4.82
N ARG A 43 -1.64 -10.29 -5.12
CA ARG A 43 -2.18 -9.13 -4.38
C ARG A 43 -2.50 -9.47 -2.93
N TYR A 44 -3.17 -10.60 -2.72
CA TYR A 44 -3.43 -11.13 -1.39
C TYR A 44 -2.13 -11.22 -0.56
N TYR A 45 -1.08 -11.83 -1.12
CA TYR A 45 0.20 -12.00 -0.43
C TYR A 45 0.94 -10.69 -0.16
N ARG A 46 0.80 -9.69 -1.02
CA ARG A 46 1.41 -8.37 -0.80
C ARG A 46 0.76 -7.63 0.38
N ILE A 47 -0.57 -7.66 0.45
CA ILE A 47 -1.30 -7.07 1.59
C ILE A 47 -1.01 -7.84 2.87
N ALA A 48 -1.02 -9.18 2.80
CA ALA A 48 -0.65 -10.03 3.92
C ALA A 48 0.74 -9.68 4.46
N ALA A 49 1.73 -9.42 3.59
CA ALA A 49 3.08 -9.06 4.04
C ALA A 49 3.15 -7.73 4.81
N VAL A 50 2.35 -6.72 4.46
CA VAL A 50 2.28 -5.46 5.23
C VAL A 50 1.67 -5.73 6.60
N GLN A 51 0.55 -6.44 6.61
CA GLN A 51 -0.15 -6.84 7.83
C GLN A 51 0.69 -7.75 8.72
N ASP A 52 1.51 -8.62 8.14
CA ASP A 52 2.35 -9.54 8.92
C ASP A 52 3.58 -8.82 9.49
N ALA A 53 3.95 -7.64 8.96
CA ALA A 53 5.06 -6.81 9.44
C ALA A 53 4.69 -5.94 10.66
N LEU A 54 3.40 -5.83 10.98
CA LEU A 54 2.89 -5.15 12.15
C LEU A 54 2.88 -6.11 13.35
N SER A 55 3.22 -5.60 14.54
CA SER A 55 3.15 -6.37 15.79
C SER A 55 1.70 -6.67 16.14
N ARG A 56 0.82 -5.67 15.95
CA ARG A 56 -0.64 -5.81 15.97
C ARG A 56 -1.25 -4.82 14.99
N ASP A 57 -2.24 -5.27 14.24
CA ASP A 57 -2.93 -4.49 13.23
C ASP A 57 -4.32 -4.17 13.77
N TYR A 58 -4.66 -2.90 13.85
CA TYR A 58 -5.99 -2.46 14.24
C TYR A 58 -6.77 -1.99 13.03
N GLU A 59 -6.10 -1.26 12.14
CA GLU A 59 -6.72 -0.77 10.92
C GLU A 59 -5.68 -0.56 9.81
N ILE A 60 -5.99 -1.08 8.62
CA ILE A 60 -5.29 -0.72 7.38
C ILE A 60 -6.34 -0.32 6.36
N SER A 61 -6.20 0.87 5.79
CA SER A 61 -7.03 1.38 4.70
C SER A 61 -6.23 1.39 3.39
N PHE A 62 -6.93 1.33 2.26
CA PHE A 62 -6.34 1.39 0.92
C PHE A 62 -7.13 2.36 0.03
N GLY A 63 -7.51 3.52 0.60
CA GLY A 63 -8.49 4.46 0.02
C GLY A 63 -9.92 3.97 0.25
N GLU A 64 -10.71 3.84 -0.82
CA GLU A 64 -12.11 3.44 -0.75
C GLU A 64 -12.34 2.12 0.05
N PRO A 65 -13.29 2.09 1.02
CA PRO A 65 -13.54 0.94 1.88
C PRO A 65 -13.87 -0.33 1.10
N ARG A 66 -14.62 -0.18 0.00
CA ARG A 66 -14.93 -1.27 -0.93
C ARG A 66 -14.29 -1.00 -2.29
N PRO A 67 -13.47 -1.92 -2.82
CA PRO A 67 -12.92 -1.79 -4.17
C PRO A 67 -14.03 -1.72 -5.23
N PHE A 68 -13.83 -0.90 -6.27
CA PHE A 68 -14.75 -0.81 -7.41
C PHE A 68 -15.08 -2.16 -8.03
N GLY A 69 -14.09 -3.06 -8.14
CA GLY A 69 -14.27 -4.40 -8.73
C GLY A 69 -14.95 -5.42 -7.82
N MET A 70 -15.28 -5.08 -6.57
CA MET A 70 -15.81 -6.03 -5.59
C MET A 70 -17.35 -6.02 -5.56
N PRO A 71 -18.04 -7.11 -5.93
CA PRO A 71 -19.50 -7.18 -5.85
C PRO A 71 -20.01 -7.06 -4.41
N GLU A 72 -21.06 -6.26 -4.19
CA GLU A 72 -21.61 -5.99 -2.84
C GLU A 72 -22.10 -7.27 -2.14
N ALA A 73 -22.78 -8.16 -2.87
CA ALA A 73 -23.23 -9.43 -2.31
C ALA A 73 -22.07 -10.32 -1.85
N LEU A 74 -20.94 -10.30 -2.59
CA LEU A 74 -19.74 -11.02 -2.22
C LEU A 74 -19.06 -10.38 -0.99
N ASP A 75 -18.91 -9.07 -0.98
CA ASP A 75 -18.37 -8.34 0.18
C ASP A 75 -19.17 -8.60 1.45
N SER A 76 -20.50 -8.51 1.36
CA SER A 76 -21.41 -8.84 2.45
C SER A 76 -21.26 -10.28 2.92
N ALA A 77 -21.07 -11.24 2.00
CA ALA A 77 -20.88 -12.64 2.35
C ALA A 77 -19.53 -12.88 3.06
N VAL A 78 -18.45 -12.26 2.56
CA VAL A 78 -17.12 -12.31 3.18
C VAL A 78 -17.16 -11.71 4.58
N GLN A 79 -17.78 -10.54 4.75
CA GLN A 79 -17.91 -9.89 6.05
C GLN A 79 -18.69 -10.74 7.05
N ARG A 80 -19.84 -11.31 6.66
CA ARG A 80 -20.57 -12.25 7.53
C ARG A 80 -19.74 -13.47 7.92
N TYR A 81 -18.99 -14.03 6.97
CA TYR A 81 -18.11 -15.17 7.23
C TYR A 81 -16.99 -14.82 8.23
N LEU A 82 -16.33 -13.67 8.05
CA LEU A 82 -15.22 -13.24 8.89
C LEU A 82 -15.67 -12.87 10.32
N VAL A 83 -16.82 -12.20 10.46
CA VAL A 83 -17.42 -11.90 11.77
C VAL A 83 -17.66 -13.20 12.55
N GLY A 84 -18.19 -14.24 11.90
CA GLY A 84 -18.37 -15.56 12.52
C GLY A 84 -17.08 -16.28 12.88
N LYS A 85 -15.91 -15.75 12.51
CA LYS A 85 -14.58 -16.31 12.81
C LYS A 85 -13.78 -15.47 13.80
N ARG A 86 -14.33 -14.38 14.35
CA ARG A 86 -13.59 -13.45 15.21
C ARG A 86 -12.80 -14.14 16.33
N GLU A 87 -13.42 -15.08 17.04
CA GLU A 87 -12.79 -15.82 18.15
C GLU A 87 -11.70 -16.83 17.72
N THR A 88 -11.58 -17.12 16.42
CA THR A 88 -10.59 -18.09 15.90
C THR A 88 -9.25 -17.44 15.57
N TRP A 89 -9.20 -16.13 15.41
CA TRP A 89 -8.00 -15.40 15.01
C TRP A 89 -7.36 -14.71 16.21
N LYS A 90 -6.04 -14.84 16.35
CA LYS A 90 -5.26 -14.15 17.38
C LYS A 90 -4.96 -12.67 17.05
N ARG A 91 -5.63 -12.09 16.06
CA ARG A 91 -5.44 -10.70 15.63
C ARG A 91 -6.57 -9.83 16.16
N TYR A 92 -6.26 -8.57 16.44
CA TYR A 92 -7.26 -7.54 16.72
C TYR A 92 -7.96 -7.19 15.40
N ASN A 93 -9.30 -7.05 15.42
CA ASN A 93 -10.14 -6.78 14.25
C ASN A 93 -9.90 -7.68 13.02
N PRO A 94 -9.98 -9.02 13.17
CA PRO A 94 -9.68 -9.94 12.07
C PRO A 94 -10.59 -9.73 10.85
N GLU A 95 -11.84 -9.29 11.04
CA GLU A 95 -12.74 -8.97 9.93
C GLU A 95 -12.27 -7.83 9.04
N ILE A 96 -11.55 -6.84 9.60
CA ILE A 96 -10.95 -5.74 8.85
C ILE A 96 -9.69 -6.25 8.15
N VAL A 97 -8.77 -6.86 8.91
CA VAL A 97 -7.47 -7.31 8.42
C VAL A 97 -7.60 -8.36 7.32
N TYR A 98 -8.33 -9.44 7.59
CA TYR A 98 -8.53 -10.51 6.60
C TYR A 98 -9.49 -10.09 5.49
N GLY A 99 -10.44 -9.21 5.78
CA GLY A 99 -11.30 -8.57 4.79
C GLY A 99 -10.44 -7.92 3.71
N GLU A 100 -9.51 -7.05 4.10
CA GLU A 100 -8.67 -6.33 3.15
C GLU A 100 -7.75 -7.23 2.31
N ARG A 101 -7.31 -8.38 2.82
CA ARG A 101 -6.56 -9.36 1.99
C ARG A 101 -7.43 -9.86 0.83
N VAL A 102 -8.69 -10.17 1.10
CA VAL A 102 -9.66 -10.64 0.10
C VAL A 102 -10.07 -9.49 -0.82
N ARG A 103 -10.40 -8.31 -0.27
CA ARG A 103 -10.76 -7.12 -1.05
C ARG A 103 -9.63 -6.71 -2.00
N GLY A 104 -8.38 -6.87 -1.57
CA GLY A 104 -7.19 -6.60 -2.35
C GLY A 104 -7.13 -7.27 -3.72
N ILE A 105 -7.75 -8.45 -3.85
CA ILE A 105 -7.87 -9.17 -5.13
C ILE A 105 -8.58 -8.32 -6.18
N PHE A 106 -9.59 -7.55 -5.75
CA PHE A 106 -10.45 -6.72 -6.59
C PHE A 106 -9.95 -5.28 -6.73
N ARG A 107 -8.81 -4.94 -6.10
CA ARG A 107 -8.21 -3.62 -6.20
C ARG A 107 -7.35 -3.52 -7.47
N GLY A 108 -7.34 -2.34 -8.09
CA GLY A 108 -6.35 -1.95 -9.09
C GLY A 108 -4.97 -1.75 -8.45
N SER A 109 -4.11 -0.94 -9.06
CA SER A 109 -2.87 -0.52 -8.38
C SER A 109 -3.22 0.26 -7.12
N ILE A 110 -2.66 -0.16 -5.98
CA ILE A 110 -2.83 0.55 -4.71
C ILE A 110 -1.92 1.77 -4.71
N ARG A 111 -2.54 2.95 -4.60
CA ARG A 111 -1.87 4.26 -4.64
C ARG A 111 -1.93 4.99 -3.30
N GLU A 112 -2.81 4.56 -2.42
CA GLU A 112 -3.02 5.12 -1.09
C GLU A 112 -3.08 3.97 -0.10
N MET A 113 -2.41 4.14 1.03
CA MET A 113 -2.44 3.19 2.14
C MET A 113 -2.39 3.97 3.45
N GLY A 114 -3.33 3.67 4.35
CA GLY A 114 -3.30 4.14 5.72
C GLY A 114 -3.07 2.96 6.65
N ILE A 115 -2.19 3.09 7.64
CA ILE A 115 -1.98 2.13 8.71
C ILE A 115 -2.20 2.88 10.01
N TYR A 116 -3.26 2.54 10.73
CA TYR A 116 -3.67 3.26 11.94
C TYR A 116 -3.73 2.31 13.13
N TYR A 117 -3.42 2.89 14.30
CA TYR A 117 -3.56 2.23 15.60
C TYR A 117 -2.72 0.93 15.71
N HIS A 118 -1.58 0.82 15.03
CA HIS A 118 -0.67 -0.32 15.17
C HIS A 118 0.08 -0.33 16.53
N GLU A 119 0.19 -1.46 17.23
CA GLU A 119 1.05 -1.55 18.44
C GLU A 119 2.55 -1.69 18.13
N GLY A 120 3.01 -1.02 17.08
CA GLY A 120 4.36 -1.05 16.56
C GLY A 120 4.48 -1.94 15.32
N PHE A 121 5.59 -1.75 14.62
CA PHE A 121 5.93 -2.49 13.42
C PHE A 121 7.38 -2.94 13.49
N ARG A 122 7.66 -4.03 12.78
CA ARG A 122 9.00 -4.60 12.70
C ARG A 122 9.77 -3.98 11.54
N ASN A 123 11.06 -4.29 11.45
CA ASN A 123 11.94 -3.79 10.40
C ASN A 123 11.61 -4.29 8.98
N ASP A 124 10.68 -5.24 8.83
CA ASP A 124 10.24 -5.74 7.52
C ASP A 124 9.07 -4.93 6.91
N LEU A 125 8.47 -3.97 7.65
CA LEU A 125 7.38 -3.14 7.13
C LEU A 125 7.80 -2.35 5.89
N GLY A 126 8.98 -1.70 5.95
CA GLY A 126 9.53 -0.99 4.80
C GLY A 126 9.70 -1.90 3.58
N ALA A 127 10.20 -3.12 3.78
CA ALA A 127 10.36 -4.11 2.71
C ALA A 127 9.01 -4.59 2.14
N ALA A 128 7.98 -4.69 2.97
CA ALA A 128 6.62 -5.00 2.54
C ALA A 128 6.03 -3.85 1.70
N LEU A 129 6.21 -2.60 2.13
CA LEU A 129 5.74 -1.41 1.42
C LEU A 129 6.41 -1.23 0.04
N LEU A 130 7.67 -1.63 -0.11
CA LEU A 130 8.36 -1.64 -1.41
C LEU A 130 7.70 -2.53 -2.46
N ARG A 131 6.83 -3.45 -2.04
CA ARG A 131 6.04 -4.24 -2.99
C ARG A 131 5.00 -3.39 -3.72
N PHE A 132 4.71 -2.16 -3.27
CA PHE A 132 3.72 -1.22 -3.83
C PHE A 132 4.39 -0.05 -4.56
N PRO A 133 4.95 -0.27 -5.78
CA PRO A 133 5.71 0.76 -6.49
C PRO A 133 4.86 1.93 -7.00
N GLU A 134 3.54 1.76 -7.05
CA GLU A 134 2.58 2.80 -7.45
C GLU A 134 2.05 3.61 -6.26
N LEU A 135 2.54 3.34 -5.04
CA LEU A 135 2.11 4.06 -3.84
C LEU A 135 2.47 5.54 -3.96
N LYS A 136 1.46 6.39 -3.82
CA LYS A 136 1.55 7.85 -3.88
C LYS A 136 1.34 8.49 -2.53
N LYS A 137 0.48 7.90 -1.70
CA LYS A 137 0.13 8.39 -0.37
C LYS A 137 0.29 7.28 0.64
N LEU A 138 1.01 7.57 1.72
CA LEU A 138 1.16 6.67 2.86
C LEU A 138 0.87 7.47 4.12
N GLU A 139 -0.07 6.97 4.90
CA GLU A 139 -0.34 7.44 6.26
C GLU A 139 0.03 6.31 7.22
N ILE A 140 0.86 6.60 8.22
CA ILE A 140 1.16 5.69 9.31
C ILE A 140 0.97 6.49 10.59
N PHE A 141 -0.08 6.17 11.36
CA PHE A 141 -0.42 6.91 12.56
C PHE A 141 -0.63 5.96 13.74
N GLU A 142 0.05 6.27 14.83
CA GLU A 142 -0.05 5.56 16.09
C GLU A 142 -0.11 6.52 17.28
N ASN A 143 -0.86 6.16 18.32
CA ASN A 143 -0.99 6.95 19.55
C ASN A 143 -0.43 6.27 20.81
N SER A 144 0.16 5.08 20.69
CA SER A 144 0.75 4.32 21.79
C SER A 144 2.27 4.39 21.80
N SER A 145 2.86 4.17 22.98
CA SER A 145 4.30 4.19 23.23
C SER A 145 5.06 2.98 22.63
N HIS A 146 4.40 2.17 21.80
CA HIS A 146 5.02 1.00 21.20
C HIS A 146 6.12 1.38 20.19
N LYS A 147 7.13 0.51 20.10
CA LYS A 147 8.32 0.77 19.29
C LYS A 147 8.09 0.38 17.84
N GLY A 148 8.35 1.30 16.92
CA GLY A 148 8.54 1.06 15.50
C GLY A 148 9.90 1.60 15.05
N ASP A 149 10.60 0.89 14.16
CA ASP A 149 11.86 1.37 13.60
C ASP A 149 11.60 2.36 12.45
N TYR A 150 11.25 3.60 12.83
CA TYR A 150 10.92 4.67 11.88
C TYR A 150 12.09 5.02 10.95
N LYS A 151 13.33 4.80 11.39
CA LYS A 151 14.51 5.00 10.56
C LYS A 151 14.55 4.01 9.40
N LEU A 152 14.51 2.71 9.68
CA LEU A 152 14.50 1.68 8.63
C LEU A 152 13.26 1.78 7.73
N LEU A 153 12.12 2.17 8.30
CA LEU A 153 10.93 2.50 7.53
C LEU A 153 11.23 3.63 6.54
N CYS A 154 11.69 4.78 7.01
CA CYS A 154 11.96 5.94 6.17
C CYS A 154 13.06 5.70 5.11
N GLU A 155 14.10 4.91 5.43
CA GLU A 155 15.09 4.44 4.44
C GLU A 155 14.42 3.67 3.29
N SER A 156 13.43 2.84 3.59
CA SER A 156 12.65 2.12 2.59
C SER A 156 11.72 3.07 1.83
N LEU A 157 11.05 3.98 2.52
CA LEU A 157 10.15 4.97 1.89
C LEU A 157 10.90 5.86 0.89
N ARG A 158 12.15 6.22 1.16
CA ARG A 158 13.02 6.93 0.20
C ARG A 158 13.14 6.24 -1.16
N ARG A 159 12.98 4.91 -1.21
CA ARG A 159 13.05 4.12 -2.45
C ARG A 159 11.73 4.05 -3.20
N LEU A 160 10.61 4.48 -2.61
CA LEU A 160 9.29 4.57 -3.26
C LEU A 160 9.21 5.82 -4.13
N ARG A 161 9.76 5.72 -5.35
CA ARG A 161 9.91 6.86 -6.27
C ARG A 161 8.62 7.52 -6.75
N ASN A 162 7.46 6.97 -6.40
CA ASN A 162 6.15 7.54 -6.71
C ASN A 162 5.44 8.10 -5.48
N LEU A 163 6.04 8.02 -4.29
CA LEU A 163 5.47 8.58 -3.07
C LEU A 163 5.50 10.11 -3.16
N GLU A 164 4.33 10.72 -3.11
CA GLU A 164 4.09 12.16 -3.22
C GLU A 164 3.65 12.74 -1.86
N GLU A 165 2.96 11.95 -1.04
CA GLU A 165 2.40 12.37 0.25
C GLU A 165 2.76 11.35 1.33
N LEU A 166 3.37 11.83 2.41
CA LEU A 166 3.74 11.02 3.57
C LEU A 166 3.23 11.67 4.84
N GLU A 167 2.43 10.93 5.61
CA GLU A 167 1.97 11.34 6.92
C GLU A 167 2.45 10.32 7.95
N LEU A 168 3.20 10.82 8.95
CA LEU A 168 3.75 10.01 10.03
C LEU A 168 3.27 10.56 11.37
N GLY A 169 2.61 9.72 12.16
CA GLY A 169 2.17 10.03 13.52
C GLY A 169 2.66 8.98 14.50
N GLY A 170 3.38 9.39 15.55
CA GLY A 170 3.81 8.45 16.57
C GLY A 170 4.96 8.95 17.46
N PRO A 171 5.00 8.52 18.74
CA PRO A 171 5.91 9.03 19.75
C PRO A 171 7.38 8.98 19.34
N GLN A 172 7.76 7.88 18.68
CA GLN A 172 9.15 7.50 18.41
C GLN A 172 9.73 8.14 17.14
N ILE A 173 8.97 9.00 16.45
CA ILE A 173 9.49 9.73 15.30
C ILE A 173 10.55 10.73 15.80
N ASN A 174 11.67 10.83 15.08
CA ASN A 174 12.78 11.70 15.43
C ASN A 174 13.54 12.17 14.18
N ASP A 175 14.52 13.04 14.39
CA ASP A 175 15.29 13.65 13.31
C ASP A 175 16.06 12.62 12.47
N ASP A 176 16.58 11.55 13.09
CA ASP A 176 17.30 10.46 12.40
C ASP A 176 16.39 9.68 11.45
N ALA A 177 15.14 9.43 11.85
CA ALA A 177 14.16 8.80 11.00
C ALA A 177 13.88 9.66 9.78
N ILE A 178 13.60 10.95 9.98
CA ILE A 178 13.31 11.88 8.89
C ILE A 178 14.54 12.10 8.00
N ALA A 179 15.75 12.17 8.56
CA ALA A 179 17.01 12.26 7.81
C ALA A 179 17.15 11.19 6.73
N SER A 180 16.56 10.02 6.95
CA SER A 180 16.57 8.92 5.97
C SER A 180 15.75 9.20 4.71
N LEU A 181 14.89 10.23 4.72
CA LEU A 181 14.13 10.70 3.55
C LEU A 181 14.94 11.69 2.68
N ALA A 182 16.14 12.08 3.07
CA ALA A 182 16.93 13.09 2.36
C ALA A 182 17.03 12.81 0.85
N GLY A 183 16.76 13.84 0.03
CA GLY A 183 16.77 13.72 -1.42
C GLY A 183 15.63 12.90 -2.04
N HIS A 184 14.52 12.67 -1.32
CA HIS A 184 13.36 11.98 -1.91
C HIS A 184 12.80 12.75 -3.12
N SER A 185 12.97 12.18 -4.31
CA SER A 185 12.78 12.89 -5.58
C SER A 185 11.35 13.34 -5.89
N LYS A 186 10.30 12.80 -5.26
CA LYS A 186 8.90 13.14 -5.57
C LYS A 186 8.05 13.54 -4.37
N LEU A 187 8.62 13.60 -3.16
CA LEU A 187 7.82 13.88 -1.98
C LEU A 187 7.43 15.37 -1.99
N LYS A 188 6.12 15.62 -2.01
CA LYS A 188 5.53 16.97 -2.08
C LYS A 188 4.91 17.40 -0.77
N LYS A 189 4.30 16.47 -0.05
CA LYS A 189 3.69 16.73 1.24
C LYS A 189 4.29 15.83 2.29
N LEU A 190 4.74 16.45 3.38
CA LEU A 190 5.19 15.77 4.57
C LEU A 190 4.41 16.31 5.76
N ASN A 191 3.64 15.43 6.40
CA ASN A 191 3.01 15.68 7.69
C ASN A 191 3.70 14.83 8.75
N ILE A 192 4.17 15.46 9.81
CA ILE A 192 4.67 14.76 10.99
C ILE A 192 3.90 15.28 12.20
N SER A 193 3.16 14.38 12.84
CA SER A 193 2.35 14.70 14.01
C SER A 193 2.68 13.82 15.19
N TYR A 194 2.26 14.21 16.39
CA TYR A 194 2.30 13.35 17.58
C TYR A 194 3.68 12.75 17.86
N SER A 195 4.72 13.59 17.80
CA SER A 195 6.11 13.16 17.95
C SER A 195 6.70 13.69 19.25
N GLU A 196 7.41 12.83 19.99
CA GLU A 196 8.06 13.18 21.26
C GLU A 196 9.52 13.66 21.06
N PHE A 197 10.19 13.15 20.03
CA PHE A 197 11.65 13.29 19.84
C PHE A 197 12.06 14.06 18.58
N LEU A 198 11.10 14.61 17.82
CA LEU A 198 11.40 15.42 16.64
C LEU A 198 11.79 16.83 17.09
N THR A 199 12.88 17.36 16.56
CA THR A 199 13.37 18.69 16.91
C THR A 199 13.39 19.61 15.68
N PRO A 200 13.44 20.95 15.87
CA PRO A 200 13.56 21.89 14.76
C PRO A 200 14.81 21.71 13.88
N ASP A 201 15.80 20.91 14.31
CA ASP A 201 17.00 20.59 13.54
C ASP A 201 16.71 19.70 12.31
N VAL A 202 15.55 19.03 12.28
CA VAL A 202 15.05 18.31 11.10
C VAL A 202 15.02 19.19 9.84
N LEU A 203 14.99 20.52 9.99
CA LEU A 203 15.12 21.49 8.91
C LEU A 203 16.30 21.21 7.97
N ARG A 204 17.43 20.71 8.50
CA ARG A 204 18.59 20.33 7.67
C ARG A 204 18.22 19.30 6.61
N THR A 205 17.40 18.33 6.98
CA THR A 205 16.89 17.29 6.07
C THR A 205 15.83 17.84 5.14
N LEU A 206 14.87 18.61 5.66
CA LEU A 206 13.73 19.12 4.89
C LEU A 206 14.18 19.95 3.68
N LYS A 207 15.26 20.72 3.81
CA LYS A 207 15.88 21.48 2.71
C LYS A 207 16.42 20.61 1.57
N SER A 208 16.69 19.33 1.84
CA SER A 208 17.17 18.38 0.83
C SER A 208 16.04 17.74 0.02
N LEU A 209 14.78 18.03 0.32
CA LEU A 209 13.62 17.50 -0.40
C LEU A 209 13.27 18.46 -1.56
N PRO A 210 13.63 18.12 -2.81
CA PRO A 210 13.64 19.08 -3.91
C PRO A 210 12.26 19.52 -4.40
N ASN A 211 11.21 18.78 -4.04
CA ASN A 211 9.84 19.02 -4.50
C ASN A 211 8.86 19.19 -3.33
N LEU A 212 9.36 19.46 -2.12
CA LEU A 212 8.50 19.66 -0.96
C LEU A 212 7.71 20.96 -1.11
N ASP A 213 6.39 20.85 -1.20
CA ASP A 213 5.46 21.97 -1.40
C ASP A 213 4.67 22.28 -0.12
N THR A 214 4.42 21.28 0.73
CA THR A 214 3.68 21.42 1.99
C THR A 214 4.39 20.68 3.11
N LEU A 215 4.61 21.38 4.22
CA LEU A 215 5.11 20.82 5.45
C LEU A 215 4.13 21.12 6.59
N GLU A 216 3.68 20.07 7.25
CA GLU A 216 2.87 20.14 8.45
C GLU A 216 3.61 19.46 9.60
N ILE A 217 3.82 20.22 10.68
CA ILE A 217 4.34 19.71 11.96
C ILE A 217 3.31 20.08 13.02
N GLY A 218 2.71 19.08 13.68
CA GLY A 218 1.59 19.29 14.60
C GLY A 218 1.67 18.39 15.83
N ASP A 219 1.03 18.77 16.92
CA ASP A 219 0.93 17.91 18.12
C ASP A 219 2.29 17.41 18.64
N MET A 220 3.32 18.25 18.58
CA MET A 220 4.63 17.96 19.17
C MET A 220 4.53 18.04 20.69
N TYR A 221 5.10 17.07 21.39
CA TYR A 221 5.15 17.04 22.84
C TYR A 221 6.54 16.62 23.32
N GLY A 222 6.78 16.67 24.63
CA GLY A 222 8.06 16.32 25.21
C GLY A 222 9.09 17.47 25.14
N PRO A 223 10.40 17.17 25.21
CA PRO A 223 11.43 18.18 25.43
C PRO A 223 11.51 19.28 24.36
N GLY A 224 11.22 18.94 23.10
CA GLY A 224 11.31 19.86 21.97
C GLY A 224 10.07 20.75 21.77
N GLU A 225 8.99 20.56 22.52
CA GLU A 225 7.72 21.27 22.30
C GLU A 225 7.86 22.79 22.37
N LYS A 226 8.59 23.29 23.37
CA LYS A 226 8.81 24.74 23.54
C LYS A 226 9.61 25.34 22.38
N GLU A 227 10.55 24.59 21.83
CA GLU A 227 11.35 25.04 20.69
C GLU A 227 10.49 25.13 19.42
N TRP A 228 9.60 24.17 19.19
CA TRP A 228 8.68 24.22 18.05
C TRP A 228 7.74 25.42 18.05
N ARG A 229 7.36 25.89 19.24
CA ARG A 229 6.49 27.07 19.44
C ARG A 229 7.25 28.40 19.44
N SER A 230 8.59 28.39 19.31
CA SER A 230 9.38 29.63 19.33
C SER A 230 9.20 30.43 18.03
N PRO A 231 8.97 31.77 18.11
CA PRO A 231 8.94 32.65 16.94
C PRO A 231 10.22 32.59 16.08
N GLU A 232 11.38 32.38 16.72
CA GLU A 232 12.68 32.27 16.04
C GLU A 232 12.74 31.00 15.16
N VAL A 233 12.23 29.87 15.66
CA VAL A 233 12.13 28.63 14.89
C VAL A 233 11.17 28.82 13.71
N LEU A 234 10.01 29.44 13.93
CA LEU A 234 9.06 29.74 12.86
C LEU A 234 9.67 30.63 11.77
N ALA A 235 10.40 31.68 12.15
CA ALA A 235 11.10 32.56 11.23
C ALA A 235 12.17 31.81 10.43
N ARG A 236 12.97 30.97 11.09
CA ARG A 236 14.02 30.14 10.48
C ARG A 236 13.46 29.18 9.42
N PHE A 237 12.32 28.53 9.69
CA PHE A 237 11.68 27.65 8.72
C PHE A 237 11.16 28.42 7.50
N ARG A 238 10.52 29.59 7.71
CA ARG A 238 10.04 30.46 6.62
C ARG A 238 11.18 30.96 5.73
N GLU A 239 12.32 31.29 6.33
CA GLU A 239 13.50 31.73 5.60
C GLU A 239 14.14 30.60 4.79
N GLN A 240 14.29 29.41 5.37
CA GLN A 240 15.06 28.32 4.77
C GLN A 240 14.25 27.39 3.86
N LEU A 241 12.93 27.45 3.91
CA LEU A 241 12.02 26.71 3.02
C LEU A 241 11.10 27.70 2.27
N PRO A 242 11.67 28.61 1.45
CA PRO A 242 10.87 29.60 0.73
C PRO A 242 9.94 28.90 -0.27
N GLY A 243 8.67 29.33 -0.31
CA GLY A 243 7.65 28.77 -1.21
C GLY A 243 6.98 27.50 -0.70
N VAL A 244 7.47 26.89 0.38
CA VAL A 244 6.80 25.76 1.04
C VAL A 244 5.63 26.30 1.88
N THR A 245 4.46 25.69 1.75
CA THR A 245 3.32 25.97 2.65
C THR A 245 3.61 25.36 4.01
N LEU A 246 3.81 26.20 5.02
CA LEU A 246 4.19 25.79 6.37
C LEU A 246 3.00 25.85 7.33
N LYS A 247 2.68 24.72 7.95
CA LYS A 247 1.78 24.63 9.11
C LYS A 247 2.58 24.09 10.29
N LEU A 248 3.04 24.98 11.16
CA LEU A 248 3.91 24.65 12.28
C LEU A 248 3.19 24.99 13.61
N PRO A 249 3.61 24.42 14.75
CA PRO A 249 3.03 24.75 16.04
C PRO A 249 3.15 26.25 16.32
N GLN A 250 2.08 26.88 16.79
CA GLN A 250 2.07 28.31 17.09
C GLN A 250 2.50 28.56 18.55
N PRO A 251 3.04 29.75 18.87
CA PRO A 251 3.42 30.17 20.21
C PRO A 251 2.31 29.97 21.26
#